data_AF-A0A084SRL6-F1
#
_entry.id   AF-A0A084SRL6-F1
#
_cell.length_a   1.000
_cell.length_b   1.000
_cell.length_c   1.000
_cell.angle_alpha   90.00
_cell.angle_beta   90.00
_cell.angle_gamma   90.00
#
_symmetry.space_group_name_H-M   'P 1'
#
loop_
_entity.id
_entity.type
_entity.pdbx_description
1 polymer ?
#
loop_
_entity_poly.entity_id
_entity_poly.type
_entity_poly.pdbx_seq_one_letter_code
_entity_poly.pdbx_strand_id
1 'polypeptide(L)'
;MRTVIVSDLHLGNGQGYDIFAGAEALPAFLEQFTREPTRVVLNGDSVDFLMNEDPLELTVARAVAQARAMVDSASTSQVFRALGRVLAAGGEAVVRLGNHDVELALPGVQEVFRQALGQPPEVARRLVFESGDAPRVLEVGGARVLLAHGEQNDAWNKVDYARLPGPGVMDASGFTYAAGSLLVKKLLNPLKREYGMRFADLLVPDMRGAVMAALAVNPGAVKLVFQRSSLNLLWQLLRRGLAPVTFNPEEPEPSEPELGLAELVKAAGLTEQEELALEESLADGPLSFGGDASELESARTKPGLHALRAYARLHRQLAGEQGERYFDLAPTDPELEEARRLAKKYTAGAVIFGHTHAARWQRAEDVLYANSGTWIWLMRLPPAEAPESVWMEFLQELRNNPGLDAGRQVLARLEQRFTAVLCGPHAAGGAEVSLVEWKPGAGMQVLGSARVAPTS
;
A
#
# COMPACT_ATOMS: atom_id res chain seq x y z
N MET A 1 11.19 -10.76 26.35
CA MET A 1 11.85 -9.62 25.68
C MET A 1 10.78 -8.69 25.16
N ARG A 2 11.01 -7.37 25.18
CA ARG A 2 10.11 -6.38 24.57
C ARG A 2 10.13 -6.54 23.05
N THR A 3 8.99 -6.36 22.41
CA THR A 3 8.83 -6.45 20.97
C THR A 3 8.16 -5.19 20.43
N VAL A 4 8.68 -4.67 19.34
CA VAL A 4 8.11 -3.58 18.54
C VAL A 4 7.71 -4.15 17.20
N ILE A 5 6.51 -3.87 16.74
CA ILE A 5 5.95 -4.39 15.49
C ILE A 5 5.57 -3.18 14.63
N VAL A 6 6.14 -3.10 13.45
CA VAL A 6 5.83 -2.10 12.42
C VAL A 6 5.59 -2.83 11.10
N SER A 7 4.79 -2.27 10.22
CA SER A 7 4.48 -2.81 8.89
C SER A 7 4.35 -1.66 7.90
N ASP A 8 4.23 -1.99 6.62
CA ASP A 8 3.84 -1.03 5.57
C ASP A 8 4.74 0.21 5.57
N LEU A 9 6.05 -0.04 5.62
CA LEU A 9 7.08 1.01 5.62
C LEU A 9 7.36 1.49 4.19
N HIS A 10 7.33 0.56 3.23
CA HIS A 10 7.65 0.81 1.82
C HIS A 10 8.98 1.55 1.60
N LEU A 11 10.04 1.12 2.29
CA LEU A 11 11.37 1.69 2.09
C LEU A 11 11.81 1.49 0.63
N GLY A 12 11.94 2.60 -0.10
CA GLY A 12 12.27 2.60 -1.53
C GLY A 12 13.73 2.93 -1.84
N ASN A 13 13.99 3.19 -3.12
CA ASN A 13 15.30 3.53 -3.68
C ASN A 13 15.57 5.04 -3.75
N GLY A 14 14.72 5.85 -3.13
CA GLY A 14 14.84 7.30 -3.09
C GLY A 14 14.45 7.99 -4.39
N GLN A 15 13.78 7.29 -5.30
CA GLN A 15 13.22 7.92 -6.49
C GLN A 15 12.03 8.82 -6.09
N GLY A 16 11.78 9.88 -6.85
CA GLY A 16 10.81 10.93 -6.51
C GLY A 16 9.33 10.52 -6.45
N TYR A 17 9.03 9.22 -6.55
CA TYR A 17 7.69 8.63 -6.50
C TYR A 17 7.57 7.52 -5.44
N ASP A 18 8.55 7.43 -4.53
CA ASP A 18 8.44 6.62 -3.33
C ASP A 18 7.40 7.24 -2.37
N ILE A 19 6.71 6.37 -1.64
CA ILE A 19 5.64 6.76 -0.70
C ILE A 19 6.12 6.84 0.75
N PHE A 20 7.30 6.31 1.08
CA PHE A 20 7.85 6.37 2.43
C PHE A 20 7.98 7.81 2.95
N ALA A 21 7.41 8.08 4.12
CA ALA A 21 7.40 9.38 4.77
C ALA A 21 8.27 9.44 6.03
N GLY A 22 8.77 8.30 6.52
CA GLY A 22 9.43 8.16 7.81
C GLY A 22 10.95 8.40 7.81
N ALA A 23 11.53 9.08 6.81
CA ALA A 23 12.99 9.14 6.61
C ALA A 23 13.77 9.60 7.86
N GLU A 24 13.26 10.61 8.58
CA GLU A 24 13.83 11.07 9.86
C GLU A 24 13.15 10.43 11.07
N ALA A 25 11.83 10.20 10.97
CA ALA A 25 11.00 9.77 12.08
C ALA A 25 11.28 8.32 12.50
N LEU A 26 11.45 7.40 11.55
CA LEU A 26 11.62 5.98 11.83
C LEU A 26 12.98 5.68 12.49
N PRO A 27 14.11 6.25 12.03
CA PRO A 27 15.36 6.14 12.77
C PRO A 27 15.23 6.65 14.22
N ALA A 28 14.63 7.83 14.43
CA ALA A 28 14.46 8.40 15.76
C ALA A 28 13.56 7.56 16.68
N PHE A 29 12.54 6.92 16.12
CA PHE A 29 11.70 5.94 16.82
C PHE A 29 12.50 4.68 17.19
N LEU A 30 13.28 4.12 16.26
CA LEU A 30 14.11 2.94 16.51
C LEU A 30 15.19 3.19 17.57
N GLU A 31 15.73 4.40 17.66
CA GLU A 31 16.68 4.78 18.71
C GLU A 31 16.14 4.57 20.13
N GLN A 32 14.81 4.62 20.32
CA GLN A 32 14.20 4.39 21.64
C GLN A 32 14.43 2.96 22.15
N PHE A 33 14.78 2.04 21.27
CA PHE A 33 14.91 0.60 21.54
C PHE A 33 16.37 0.13 21.57
N THR A 34 17.31 1.05 21.78
CA THR A 34 18.76 0.77 21.87
C THR A 34 19.27 0.64 23.31
N ARG A 35 18.42 0.91 24.32
CA ARG A 35 18.80 0.86 25.74
C ARG A 35 18.76 -0.54 26.33
N GLU A 36 17.82 -1.36 25.84
CA GLU A 36 17.58 -2.71 26.31
C GLU A 36 17.38 -3.64 25.10
N PRO A 37 17.76 -4.92 25.19
CA PRO A 37 17.50 -5.89 24.13
C PRO A 37 16.02 -5.88 23.73
N THR A 38 15.76 -5.50 22.48
CA THR A 38 14.42 -5.39 21.91
C THR A 38 14.34 -6.17 20.61
N ARG A 39 13.22 -6.87 20.40
CA ARG A 39 12.86 -7.44 19.11
C ARG A 39 12.14 -6.42 18.27
N VAL A 40 12.59 -6.19 17.04
CA VAL A 40 11.85 -5.43 16.03
C VAL A 40 11.28 -6.43 15.04
N VAL A 41 9.96 -6.43 14.85
CA VAL A 41 9.31 -7.19 13.78
C VAL A 41 8.87 -6.21 12.72
N LEU A 42 9.41 -6.38 11.52
CA LEU A 42 8.94 -5.71 10.31
C LEU A 42 7.94 -6.66 9.64
N ASN A 43 6.65 -6.40 9.82
CA ASN A 43 5.56 -7.35 9.63
C ASN A 43 4.91 -7.21 8.24
N GLY A 44 5.71 -7.36 7.19
CA GLY A 44 5.30 -7.19 5.79
C GLY A 44 5.50 -5.77 5.26
N ASP A 45 5.66 -5.69 3.94
CA ASP A 45 5.83 -4.47 3.13
C ASP A 45 6.82 -3.47 3.75
N SER A 46 7.97 -4.02 4.15
CA SER A 46 9.02 -3.28 4.85
C SER A 46 9.91 -2.51 3.88
N VAL A 47 10.13 -3.06 2.70
CA VAL A 47 10.82 -2.44 1.57
C VAL A 47 9.90 -2.52 0.34
N ASP A 48 10.17 -1.75 -0.71
CA ASP A 48 9.29 -1.73 -1.88
C ASP A 48 10.04 -2.01 -3.19
N PHE A 49 10.02 -3.28 -3.64
CA PHE A 49 10.61 -3.70 -4.91
C PHE A 49 9.75 -3.33 -6.13
N LEU A 50 8.57 -2.78 -5.92
CA LEU A 50 7.70 -2.34 -6.99
C LEU A 50 8.04 -0.92 -7.46
N MET A 51 8.70 -0.08 -6.66
CA MET A 51 9.06 1.31 -7.02
C MET A 51 10.27 1.42 -7.98
N ASN A 52 10.13 0.85 -9.18
CA ASN A 52 11.07 0.97 -10.30
C ASN A 52 10.37 0.59 -11.63
N GLU A 53 11.08 0.71 -12.75
CA GLU A 53 10.56 0.41 -14.10
C GLU A 53 11.00 -0.97 -14.62
N ASP A 54 11.69 -1.78 -13.78
CA ASP A 54 12.12 -3.10 -14.19
C ASP A 54 10.93 -4.05 -14.37
N PRO A 55 11.05 -5.05 -15.28
CA PRO A 55 10.03 -6.08 -15.46
C PRO A 55 9.77 -6.86 -14.16
N LEU A 56 8.49 -7.25 -13.97
CA LEU A 56 8.05 -8.14 -12.89
C LEU A 56 8.47 -9.58 -13.14
N GLU A 57 9.77 -9.83 -12.99
CA GLU A 57 10.35 -11.16 -13.05
C GLU A 57 11.32 -11.31 -11.89
N LEU A 58 11.13 -12.36 -11.10
CA LEU A 58 11.95 -12.64 -9.94
C LEU A 58 13.27 -13.27 -10.38
N THR A 59 14.22 -12.44 -10.78
CA THR A 59 15.58 -12.87 -11.12
C THR A 59 16.57 -12.45 -10.04
N VAL A 60 17.47 -13.36 -9.65
CA VAL A 60 18.41 -13.10 -8.54
C VAL A 60 19.27 -11.87 -8.80
N ALA A 61 19.81 -11.73 -10.01
CA ALA A 61 20.68 -10.61 -10.35
C ALA A 61 19.95 -9.26 -10.26
N ARG A 62 18.72 -9.17 -10.77
CA ARG A 62 17.90 -7.95 -10.74
C ARG A 62 17.48 -7.61 -9.30
N ALA A 63 16.96 -8.60 -8.56
CA ALA A 63 16.54 -8.40 -7.18
C ALA A 63 17.70 -7.91 -6.29
N VAL A 64 18.91 -8.46 -6.48
CA VAL A 64 20.10 -7.98 -5.77
C VAL A 64 20.47 -6.54 -6.17
N ALA A 65 20.36 -6.18 -7.45
CA ALA A 65 20.62 -4.81 -7.91
C ALA A 65 19.60 -3.81 -7.35
N GLN A 66 18.32 -4.18 -7.33
CA GLN A 66 17.23 -3.38 -6.74
C GLN A 66 17.44 -3.18 -5.24
N ALA A 67 17.79 -4.25 -4.50
CA ALA A 67 18.10 -4.17 -3.08
C ALA A 67 19.27 -3.23 -2.80
N ARG A 68 20.32 -3.25 -3.63
CA ARG A 68 21.46 -2.31 -3.52
C ARG A 68 21.01 -0.87 -3.72
N ALA A 69 20.23 -0.59 -4.77
CA ALA A 69 19.69 0.74 -5.02
C ALA A 69 18.82 1.25 -3.85
N MET A 70 18.06 0.37 -3.18
CA MET A 70 17.32 0.72 -1.97
C MET A 70 18.24 1.12 -0.82
N VAL A 71 19.20 0.26 -0.45
CA VAL A 71 20.05 0.51 0.72
C VAL A 71 21.08 1.62 0.49
N ASP A 72 21.35 1.99 -0.76
CA ASP A 72 22.17 3.15 -1.12
C ASP A 72 21.39 4.47 -1.04
N SER A 73 20.05 4.42 -0.99
CA SER A 73 19.22 5.61 -0.83
C SER A 73 19.40 6.20 0.58
N ALA A 74 19.45 7.54 0.67
CA ALA A 74 19.71 8.22 1.93
C ALA A 74 18.62 7.96 3.00
N SER A 75 17.35 7.87 2.60
CA SER A 75 16.23 7.62 3.51
C SER A 75 16.24 6.18 4.04
N THR A 76 16.45 5.21 3.16
CA THR A 76 16.44 3.78 3.51
C THR A 76 17.70 3.37 4.28
N SER A 77 18.88 3.85 3.86
CA SER A 77 20.15 3.56 4.54
C SER A 77 20.12 3.95 6.02
N GLN A 78 19.56 5.11 6.36
CA GLN A 78 19.45 5.59 7.74
C GLN A 78 18.61 4.66 8.62
N VAL A 79 17.53 4.11 8.07
CA VAL A 79 16.67 3.14 8.77
C VAL A 79 17.44 1.85 9.05
N PHE A 80 18.16 1.31 8.06
CA PHE A 80 18.99 0.11 8.29
C PHE A 80 20.10 0.35 9.31
N ARG A 81 20.74 1.54 9.32
CA ARG A 81 21.73 1.88 10.34
C ARG A 81 21.12 1.99 11.73
N ALA A 82 19.91 2.53 11.86
CA ALA A 82 19.18 2.57 13.13
C ALA A 82 18.82 1.15 13.61
N LEU A 83 18.33 0.30 12.72
CA LEU A 83 18.07 -1.10 13.02
C LEU A 83 19.35 -1.82 13.48
N GLY A 84 20.47 -1.58 12.79
CA GLY A 84 21.78 -2.10 13.17
C GLY A 84 22.20 -1.72 14.59
N ARG A 85 21.89 -0.50 15.04
CA ARG A 85 22.14 -0.06 16.43
C ARG A 85 21.26 -0.80 17.44
N VAL A 86 19.99 -1.06 17.11
CA VAL A 86 19.12 -1.92 17.94
C VAL A 86 19.71 -3.32 18.08
N LEU A 87 20.24 -3.88 16.98
CA LEU A 87 20.85 -5.21 17.01
C LEU A 87 22.15 -5.23 17.83
N ALA A 88 22.98 -4.19 17.69
CA ALA A 88 24.20 -4.03 18.46
C ALA A 88 23.94 -3.93 19.97
N ALA A 89 22.81 -3.34 20.36
CA ALA A 89 22.35 -3.24 21.76
C ALA A 89 21.87 -4.56 22.37
N GLY A 90 22.01 -5.69 21.67
CA GLY A 90 21.53 -7.00 22.15
C GLY A 90 20.19 -7.43 21.55
N GLY A 91 19.55 -6.56 20.77
CA GLY A 91 18.27 -6.84 20.12
C GLY A 91 18.37 -7.77 18.91
N GLU A 92 17.21 -8.03 18.31
CA GLU A 92 17.06 -8.80 17.07
C GLU A 92 16.01 -8.16 16.16
N ALA A 93 16.08 -8.47 14.87
CA ALA A 93 15.09 -8.02 13.90
C ALA A 93 14.57 -9.19 13.09
N VAL A 94 13.25 -9.26 12.91
CA VAL A 94 12.58 -10.24 12.10
C VAL A 94 11.83 -9.52 10.99
N VAL A 95 12.22 -9.77 9.74
CA VAL A 95 11.50 -9.27 8.57
C VAL A 95 10.59 -10.39 8.07
N ARG A 96 9.29 -10.12 8.06
CA ARG A 96 8.29 -10.98 7.44
C ARG A 96 7.96 -10.41 6.08
N LEU A 97 7.94 -11.26 5.06
CA LEU A 97 7.59 -10.87 3.70
C LEU A 97 6.12 -10.48 3.58
N GLY A 98 5.84 -9.42 2.84
CA GLY A 98 4.54 -9.05 2.29
C GLY A 98 4.54 -9.14 0.75
N ASN A 99 3.59 -8.48 0.11
CA ASN A 99 3.42 -8.51 -1.36
C ASN A 99 4.29 -7.49 -2.10
N HIS A 100 4.87 -6.50 -1.42
CA HIS A 100 5.80 -5.53 -2.02
C HIS A 100 7.28 -5.94 -1.95
N ASP A 101 7.61 -6.96 -1.15
CA ASP A 101 8.98 -7.34 -0.85
C ASP A 101 9.27 -8.85 -0.91
N VAL A 102 8.58 -9.55 -1.82
CA VAL A 102 8.76 -10.99 -2.06
C VAL A 102 10.19 -11.39 -2.41
N GLU A 103 10.97 -10.46 -2.97
CA GLU A 103 12.39 -10.61 -3.30
C GLU A 103 13.26 -10.91 -2.07
N LEU A 104 12.80 -10.56 -0.87
CA LEU A 104 13.46 -10.91 0.40
C LEU A 104 13.57 -12.42 0.64
N ALA A 105 12.84 -13.24 -0.13
CA ALA A 105 12.98 -14.69 -0.10
C ALA A 105 14.38 -15.13 -0.60
N LEU A 106 15.05 -14.31 -1.40
CA LEU A 106 16.33 -14.62 -2.03
C LEU A 106 17.52 -14.38 -1.06
N PRO A 107 18.40 -15.37 -0.83
CA PRO A 107 19.55 -15.22 0.08
C PRO A 107 20.49 -14.06 -0.29
N GLY A 108 20.69 -13.81 -1.59
CA GLY A 108 21.54 -12.70 -2.05
C GLY A 108 20.96 -11.33 -1.69
N VAL A 109 19.63 -11.19 -1.71
CA VAL A 109 18.94 -9.96 -1.29
C VAL A 109 19.05 -9.78 0.23
N GLN A 110 18.83 -10.85 1.00
CA GLN A 110 18.99 -10.82 2.46
C GLN A 110 20.39 -10.39 2.87
N GLU A 111 21.43 -10.85 2.15
CA GLU A 111 22.81 -10.47 2.43
C GLU A 111 23.08 -8.98 2.18
N VAL A 112 22.50 -8.38 1.13
CA VAL A 112 22.57 -6.93 0.90
C VAL A 112 21.99 -6.16 2.09
N PHE A 113 20.83 -6.56 2.60
CA PHE A 113 20.20 -5.91 3.74
C PHE A 113 20.97 -6.12 5.05
N ARG A 114 21.58 -7.29 5.27
CA ARG A 114 22.48 -7.52 6.42
C ARG A 114 23.71 -6.59 6.38
N GLN A 115 24.30 -6.40 5.20
CA GLN A 115 25.43 -5.47 5.03
C GLN A 115 25.02 -4.02 5.29
N ALA A 116 23.80 -3.64 4.87
CA ALA A 116 23.27 -2.30 5.06
C ALA A 116 23.11 -1.88 6.53
N LEU A 117 22.98 -2.84 7.46
CA LEU A 117 22.93 -2.59 8.91
C LEU A 117 24.19 -1.86 9.42
N GLY A 118 25.32 -2.00 8.71
CA GLY A 118 26.57 -1.40 9.14
C GLY A 118 27.17 -2.02 10.39
N GLN A 119 26.88 -3.31 10.62
CA GLN A 119 27.31 -4.04 11.80
C GLN A 119 28.21 -5.21 11.41
N PRO A 120 29.09 -5.66 12.31
CA PRO A 120 29.83 -6.90 12.13
C PRO A 120 28.92 -8.12 11.87
N PRO A 121 29.39 -9.17 11.16
CA PRO A 121 28.57 -10.33 10.79
C PRO A 121 27.86 -11.01 11.97
N GLU A 122 28.48 -11.06 13.16
CA GLU A 122 27.92 -11.68 14.36
C GLU A 122 26.72 -10.93 14.96
N VAL A 123 26.61 -9.63 14.68
CA VAL A 123 25.47 -8.79 15.01
C VAL A 123 24.46 -8.79 13.86
N ALA A 124 24.93 -8.64 12.62
CA ALA A 124 24.09 -8.60 11.43
C ALA A 124 23.26 -9.89 11.22
N ARG A 125 23.78 -11.05 11.64
CA ARG A 125 23.04 -12.33 11.62
C ARG A 125 21.78 -12.35 12.52
N ARG A 126 21.60 -11.36 13.40
CA ARG A 126 20.37 -11.19 14.21
C ARG A 126 19.22 -10.57 13.41
N LEU A 127 19.47 -10.17 12.15
CA LEU A 127 18.43 -9.89 11.16
C LEU A 127 18.03 -11.20 10.48
N VAL A 128 16.82 -11.65 10.78
CA VAL A 128 16.22 -12.89 10.31
C VAL A 128 15.09 -12.56 9.33
N PHE A 129 14.95 -13.36 8.28
CA PHE A 129 13.91 -13.21 7.27
C PHE A 129 12.99 -14.42 7.29
N GLU A 130 11.70 -14.17 7.12
CA GLU A 130 10.67 -15.19 7.25
C GLU A 130 9.60 -15.04 6.18
N SER A 131 9.16 -16.18 5.65
CA SER A 131 7.99 -16.22 4.76
C SER A 131 6.75 -15.65 5.47
N GLY A 132 5.89 -14.98 4.68
CA GLY A 132 4.59 -14.49 5.13
C GLY A 132 3.47 -15.54 5.07
N ASP A 133 3.73 -16.72 4.48
CA ASP A 133 2.73 -17.79 4.25
C ASP A 133 1.96 -18.18 5.53
N ALA A 134 2.71 -18.39 6.61
CA ALA A 134 2.14 -18.70 7.92
C ALA A 134 2.31 -17.50 8.87
N PRO A 135 1.29 -17.22 9.71
CA PRO A 135 1.44 -16.26 10.79
C PRO A 135 2.55 -16.64 11.76
N ARG A 136 3.22 -15.63 12.33
CA ARG A 136 4.17 -15.81 13.43
C ARG A 136 3.44 -15.80 14.76
N VAL A 137 3.74 -16.78 15.62
CA VAL A 137 3.27 -16.79 17.01
C VAL A 137 4.37 -16.23 17.91
N LEU A 138 4.07 -15.13 18.60
CA LEU A 138 4.88 -14.60 19.69
C LEU A 138 4.33 -15.09 21.02
N GLU A 139 5.18 -15.74 21.81
CA GLU A 139 4.86 -16.09 23.20
C GLU A 139 5.49 -15.09 24.16
N VAL A 140 4.66 -14.36 24.89
CA VAL A 140 5.07 -13.27 25.79
C VAL A 140 4.33 -13.42 27.12
N GLY A 141 5.07 -13.75 28.18
CA GLY A 141 4.49 -13.95 29.52
C GLY A 141 3.40 -15.04 29.59
N GLY A 142 3.49 -16.04 28.70
CA GLY A 142 2.48 -17.10 28.55
C GLY A 142 1.30 -16.74 27.65
N ALA A 143 1.18 -15.49 27.19
CA ALA A 143 0.20 -15.10 26.20
C ALA A 143 0.71 -15.39 24.78
N ARG A 144 -0.21 -15.78 23.88
CA ARG A 144 0.07 -16.00 22.46
C ARG A 144 -0.46 -14.82 21.65
N VAL A 145 0.44 -14.14 20.95
CA VAL A 145 0.16 -12.99 20.08
C VAL A 145 0.52 -13.39 18.65
N LEU A 146 -0.46 -13.37 17.75
CA LEU A 146 -0.29 -13.75 16.36
C LEU A 146 0.05 -12.54 15.50
N LEU A 147 1.06 -12.66 14.64
CA LEU A 147 1.41 -11.67 13.64
C LEU A 147 1.14 -12.24 12.25
N ALA A 148 0.37 -11.53 11.43
CA ALA A 148 0.22 -11.77 10.00
C ALA A 148 0.38 -10.43 9.27
N HIS A 149 0.79 -10.41 8.00
CA HIS A 149 0.80 -9.15 7.26
C HIS A 149 -0.65 -8.78 6.87
N GLY A 150 -1.40 -9.69 6.26
CA GLY A 150 -2.86 -9.58 6.11
C GLY A 150 -3.37 -9.77 4.69
N GLU A 151 -2.45 -9.89 3.72
CA GLU A 151 -2.69 -10.08 2.29
C GLU A 151 -3.30 -11.45 1.94
N GLN A 152 -3.32 -12.42 2.88
CA GLN A 152 -3.74 -13.80 2.60
C GLN A 152 -5.21 -13.93 2.18
N ASN A 153 -6.04 -12.95 2.57
CA ASN A 153 -7.46 -12.85 2.20
C ASN A 153 -7.74 -11.75 1.16
N ASP A 154 -6.71 -11.07 0.68
CA ASP A 154 -6.81 -10.08 -0.38
C ASP A 154 -6.53 -10.77 -1.73
N ALA A 155 -7.57 -11.03 -2.51
CA ALA A 155 -7.45 -11.73 -3.78
C ALA A 155 -6.51 -11.02 -4.78
N TRP A 156 -6.31 -9.71 -4.66
CA TRP A 156 -5.45 -8.93 -5.55
C TRP A 156 -3.98 -8.96 -5.12
N ASN A 157 -3.72 -9.06 -3.83
CA ASN A 157 -2.39 -8.94 -3.25
C ASN A 157 -1.84 -10.24 -2.64
N LYS A 158 -2.63 -11.30 -2.63
CA LYS A 158 -2.20 -12.60 -2.13
C LYS A 158 -0.98 -13.12 -2.88
N VAL A 159 0.07 -13.41 -2.13
CA VAL A 159 1.34 -13.94 -2.64
C VAL A 159 1.26 -15.47 -2.79
N ASP A 160 1.79 -16.00 -3.90
CA ASP A 160 1.98 -17.44 -4.10
C ASP A 160 3.26 -17.93 -3.40
N TYR A 161 3.22 -17.97 -2.06
CA TYR A 161 4.37 -18.39 -1.25
C TYR A 161 4.84 -19.82 -1.56
N ALA A 162 3.96 -20.70 -2.04
CA ALA A 162 4.32 -22.08 -2.39
C ALA A 162 5.32 -22.15 -3.55
N ARG A 163 5.36 -21.12 -4.39
CA ARG A 163 6.26 -21.02 -5.55
C ARG A 163 7.38 -20.01 -5.35
N LEU A 164 7.47 -19.35 -4.19
CA LEU A 164 8.58 -18.47 -3.90
C LEU A 164 9.88 -19.28 -3.64
N PRO A 165 11.02 -18.85 -4.21
CA PRO A 165 12.30 -19.50 -3.97
C PRO A 165 12.69 -19.42 -2.48
N GLY A 166 13.23 -20.50 -1.93
CA GLY A 166 13.55 -20.62 -0.52
C GLY A 166 14.48 -21.81 -0.23
N PRO A 167 14.72 -22.18 1.04
CA PRO A 167 15.53 -23.35 1.37
C PRO A 167 14.91 -24.62 0.77
N GLY A 168 15.44 -25.06 -0.39
CA GLY A 168 14.96 -26.24 -1.14
C GLY A 168 14.29 -25.95 -2.49
N VAL A 169 13.92 -24.69 -2.79
CA VAL A 169 13.38 -24.27 -4.10
C VAL A 169 14.40 -23.34 -4.74
N MET A 170 15.17 -23.86 -5.70
CA MET A 170 16.28 -23.13 -6.33
C MET A 170 15.87 -22.30 -7.55
N ASP A 171 14.68 -22.53 -8.10
CA ASP A 171 14.22 -21.89 -9.33
C ASP A 171 12.94 -21.08 -9.09
N ALA A 172 12.96 -19.83 -9.52
CA ALA A 172 11.85 -18.88 -9.45
C ALA A 172 10.96 -18.90 -10.70
N SER A 173 11.26 -19.75 -11.70
CA SER A 173 10.57 -19.82 -12.99
C SER A 173 9.06 -20.08 -12.90
N GLY A 174 8.57 -20.60 -11.77
CA GLY A 174 7.16 -20.86 -11.52
C GLY A 174 6.41 -19.79 -10.72
N PHE A 175 7.10 -18.77 -10.20
CA PHE A 175 6.49 -17.72 -9.38
C PHE A 175 5.81 -16.66 -10.26
N THR A 176 4.62 -16.23 -9.85
CA THR A 176 3.88 -15.15 -10.48
C THR A 176 3.58 -14.08 -9.44
N TYR A 177 3.84 -12.82 -9.79
CA TYR A 177 3.46 -11.68 -8.95
C TYR A 177 1.94 -11.55 -8.88
N ALA A 178 1.45 -10.99 -7.76
CA ALA A 178 0.03 -10.75 -7.54
C ALA A 178 -0.51 -9.67 -8.51
N ALA A 179 -1.82 -9.67 -8.73
CA ALA A 179 -2.48 -8.71 -9.63
C ALA A 179 -2.24 -7.25 -9.22
N GLY A 180 -2.19 -6.97 -7.91
CA GLY A 180 -1.83 -5.66 -7.38
C GLY A 180 -0.43 -5.21 -7.77
N SER A 181 0.56 -6.10 -7.77
CA SER A 181 1.92 -5.78 -8.23
C SER A 181 1.96 -5.40 -9.70
N LEU A 182 1.21 -6.12 -10.55
CA LEU A 182 1.06 -5.80 -11.97
C LEU A 182 0.43 -4.42 -12.17
N LEU A 183 -0.60 -4.09 -11.38
CA LEU A 183 -1.24 -2.77 -11.41
C LEU A 183 -0.25 -1.66 -11.05
N VAL A 184 0.52 -1.83 -9.97
CA VAL A 184 1.55 -0.85 -9.56
C VAL A 184 2.54 -0.61 -10.70
N LYS A 185 3.06 -1.69 -11.30
CA LYS A 185 4.11 -1.62 -12.31
C LYS A 185 3.65 -1.12 -13.68
N LYS A 186 2.49 -1.58 -14.12
CA LYS A 186 1.99 -1.28 -15.47
C LYS A 186 1.16 0.00 -15.51
N LEU A 187 0.58 0.44 -14.39
CA LEU A 187 -0.28 1.62 -14.34
C LEU A 187 0.27 2.72 -13.44
N LEU A 188 0.40 2.46 -12.14
CA LEU A 188 0.67 3.53 -11.17
C LEU A 188 2.06 4.15 -11.35
N ASN A 189 3.10 3.33 -11.55
CA ASN A 189 4.45 3.82 -11.76
C ASN A 189 4.58 4.69 -13.02
N PRO A 190 4.10 4.27 -14.21
CA PRO A 190 4.07 5.14 -15.39
C PRO A 190 3.31 6.45 -15.16
N LEU A 191 2.16 6.43 -14.47
CA LEU A 191 1.42 7.66 -14.14
C LEU A 191 2.24 8.62 -13.28
N LYS A 192 2.94 8.12 -12.27
CA LYS A 192 3.82 8.92 -11.43
C LYS A 192 5.04 9.45 -12.19
N ARG A 193 5.65 8.60 -13.02
CA ARG A 193 6.95 8.88 -13.65
C ARG A 193 6.86 9.68 -14.93
N GLU A 194 6.00 9.28 -15.85
CA GLU A 194 5.86 9.92 -17.16
C GLU A 194 4.97 11.17 -17.06
N TYR A 195 4.01 11.19 -16.13
CA TYR A 195 2.98 12.24 -16.04
C TYR A 195 2.97 13.02 -14.72
N GLY A 196 3.90 12.72 -13.81
CA GLY A 196 4.06 13.44 -12.56
C GLY A 196 2.89 13.30 -11.58
N MET A 197 2.01 12.30 -11.75
CA MET A 197 0.83 12.09 -10.90
C MET A 197 1.19 11.43 -9.57
N ARG A 198 1.91 12.14 -8.71
CA ARG A 198 2.38 11.62 -7.42
C ARG A 198 1.25 11.16 -6.50
N PHE A 199 0.02 11.63 -6.70
CA PHE A 199 -1.14 11.21 -5.91
C PHE A 199 -1.67 9.80 -6.25
N ALA A 200 -1.24 9.19 -7.37
CA ALA A 200 -1.90 8.01 -7.93
C ALA A 200 -1.95 6.78 -7.01
N ASP A 201 -1.01 6.68 -6.06
CA ASP A 201 -0.91 5.60 -5.06
C ASP A 201 -1.20 6.07 -3.63
N LEU A 202 -1.55 7.36 -3.45
CA LEU A 202 -1.86 7.96 -2.14
C LEU A 202 -3.37 8.02 -1.88
N LEU A 203 -4.19 7.75 -2.90
CA LEU A 203 -5.65 7.71 -2.81
C LEU A 203 -6.10 6.34 -2.28
N VAL A 204 -6.17 6.24 -0.96
CA VAL A 204 -6.69 5.09 -0.20
C VAL A 204 -8.16 5.33 0.20
N PRO A 205 -8.97 4.29 0.48
CA PRO A 205 -8.66 2.85 0.51
C PRO A 205 -8.89 2.10 -0.81
N ASP A 206 -9.50 2.72 -1.82
CA ASP A 206 -9.96 2.02 -3.02
C ASP A 206 -9.16 2.42 -4.26
N MET A 207 -8.49 1.43 -4.86
CA MET A 207 -7.76 1.57 -6.12
C MET A 207 -8.65 2.06 -7.27
N ARG A 208 -9.95 1.75 -7.25
CA ARG A 208 -10.90 2.26 -8.26
C ARG A 208 -11.02 3.78 -8.16
N GLY A 209 -11.06 4.34 -6.95
CA GLY A 209 -11.04 5.79 -6.73
C GLY A 209 -9.77 6.44 -7.27
N ALA A 210 -8.62 5.82 -7.07
CA ALA A 210 -7.34 6.29 -7.59
C ALA A 210 -7.30 6.36 -9.13
N VAL A 211 -7.78 5.32 -9.81
CA VAL A 211 -7.91 5.30 -11.28
C VAL A 211 -8.88 6.37 -11.77
N MET A 212 -10.02 6.57 -11.09
CA MET A 212 -10.99 7.62 -11.45
C MET A 212 -10.41 9.02 -11.27
N ALA A 213 -9.64 9.27 -10.20
CA ALA A 213 -8.94 10.53 -10.02
C ALA A 213 -7.88 10.75 -11.10
N ALA A 214 -7.10 9.72 -11.47
CA ALA A 214 -6.13 9.81 -12.55
C ALA A 214 -6.80 10.11 -13.90
N LEU A 215 -7.95 9.49 -14.20
CA LEU A 215 -8.76 9.77 -15.39
C LEU A 215 -9.29 11.22 -15.40
N ALA A 216 -9.69 11.74 -14.24
CA ALA A 216 -10.13 13.14 -14.12
C ALA A 216 -8.98 14.15 -14.32
N VAL A 217 -7.77 13.77 -13.93
CA VAL A 217 -6.59 14.62 -13.98
C VAL A 217 -5.95 14.63 -15.37
N ASN A 218 -5.72 13.46 -15.97
CA ASN A 218 -5.20 13.37 -17.33
C ASN A 218 -5.66 12.06 -17.99
N PRO A 219 -6.82 12.06 -18.68
CA PRO A 219 -7.36 10.85 -19.30
C PRO A 219 -6.46 10.35 -20.45
N GLY A 220 -5.74 11.25 -21.13
CA GLY A 220 -4.77 10.91 -22.18
C GLY A 220 -3.57 10.13 -21.65
N ALA A 221 -3.05 10.52 -20.49
CA ALA A 221 -1.98 9.78 -19.81
C ALA A 221 -2.40 8.37 -19.45
N VAL A 222 -3.57 8.25 -18.80
CA VAL A 222 -4.14 6.96 -18.41
C VAL A 222 -4.33 6.07 -19.63
N LYS A 223 -4.87 6.61 -20.73
CA LYS A 223 -5.04 5.90 -22.00
C LYS A 223 -3.73 5.43 -22.61
N LEU A 224 -2.71 6.29 -22.69
CA LEU A 224 -1.40 5.94 -23.24
C LEU A 224 -0.72 4.82 -22.44
N VAL A 225 -0.84 4.87 -21.12
CA VAL A 225 -0.35 3.81 -20.24
C VAL A 225 -1.12 2.51 -20.51
N PHE A 226 -2.44 2.54 -20.56
CA PHE A 226 -3.26 1.35 -20.84
C PHE A 226 -3.03 0.76 -22.23
N GLN A 227 -2.89 1.58 -23.29
CA GLN A 227 -2.62 1.12 -24.66
C GLN A 227 -1.28 0.36 -24.77
N ARG A 228 -0.29 0.71 -23.95
CA ARG A 228 1.02 0.04 -23.90
C ARG A 228 1.03 -1.22 -23.01
N SER A 229 0.06 -1.35 -22.11
CA SER A 229 0.08 -2.32 -21.01
C SER A 229 -0.49 -3.70 -21.34
N SER A 230 -0.99 -3.93 -22.57
CA SER A 230 -1.79 -5.11 -22.94
C SER A 230 -3.06 -5.30 -22.09
N LEU A 231 -3.50 -4.27 -21.37
CA LEU A 231 -4.62 -4.36 -20.44
C LEU A 231 -5.93 -4.11 -21.19
N ASN A 232 -6.58 -5.21 -21.61
CA ASN A 232 -7.98 -5.25 -22.06
C ASN A 232 -8.98 -4.72 -21.00
N LEU A 233 -8.50 -4.39 -19.80
CA LEU A 233 -9.22 -3.74 -18.70
C LEU A 233 -10.02 -2.50 -19.14
N LEU A 234 -9.43 -1.59 -19.94
CA LEU A 234 -10.15 -0.41 -20.45
C LEU A 234 -11.20 -0.79 -21.50
N TRP A 235 -11.00 -1.87 -22.25
CA TRP A 235 -11.99 -2.43 -23.17
C TRP A 235 -13.23 -2.97 -22.44
N GLN A 236 -13.05 -3.55 -21.24
CA GLN A 236 -14.14 -3.96 -20.35
C GLN A 236 -14.89 -2.76 -19.74
N LEU A 237 -14.25 -1.59 -19.60
CA LEU A 237 -14.89 -0.34 -19.18
C LEU A 237 -15.81 0.26 -20.26
N LEU A 238 -15.49 0.03 -21.54
CA LEU A 238 -16.09 0.76 -22.67
C LEU A 238 -17.24 0.03 -23.39
N ARG A 239 -17.36 -1.31 -23.34
CA ARG A 239 -18.44 -2.01 -24.06
C ARG A 239 -19.73 -2.14 -23.24
N ARG A 240 -20.57 -1.10 -23.37
CA ARG A 240 -22.03 -1.15 -23.13
C ARG A 240 -22.67 -2.24 -24.01
N GLY A 241 -23.42 -3.16 -23.40
CA GLY A 241 -24.87 -3.30 -23.58
C GLY A 241 -25.53 -3.35 -24.98
N LEU A 242 -24.85 -3.43 -26.11
CA LEU A 242 -25.49 -3.56 -27.43
C LEU A 242 -24.71 -4.51 -28.36
N ALA A 243 -25.44 -5.53 -28.84
CA ALA A 243 -25.13 -6.57 -29.84
C ALA A 243 -24.36 -7.84 -29.38
N PRO A 244 -24.89 -9.05 -29.70
CA PRO A 244 -24.16 -10.30 -29.50
C PRO A 244 -23.12 -10.41 -30.60
N VAL A 245 -21.85 -10.49 -30.24
CA VAL A 245 -20.79 -10.73 -31.22
C VAL A 245 -20.10 -12.04 -30.88
N THR A 246 -20.50 -13.07 -31.63
CA THR A 246 -19.78 -14.33 -31.85
C THR A 246 -18.35 -14.05 -32.27
N PHE A 247 -17.35 -14.54 -31.53
CA PHE A 247 -16.00 -14.72 -32.04
C PHE A 247 -15.35 -16.01 -31.49
N ASN A 248 -14.33 -16.41 -32.24
CA ASN A 248 -13.80 -17.74 -32.50
C ASN A 248 -13.33 -18.53 -31.25
N PRO A 249 -13.56 -19.86 -31.13
CA PRO A 249 -13.39 -20.60 -29.87
C PRO A 249 -11.98 -21.12 -29.55
N GLU A 250 -10.92 -20.74 -30.27
CA GLU A 250 -9.68 -21.52 -30.28
C GLU A 250 -8.48 -20.96 -29.50
N GLU A 251 -8.61 -19.89 -28.71
CA GLU A 251 -7.54 -19.47 -27.79
C GLU A 251 -8.07 -19.32 -26.35
N PRO A 252 -7.53 -20.09 -25.37
CA PRO A 252 -7.87 -19.89 -23.97
C PRO A 252 -7.09 -18.69 -23.44
N GLU A 253 -7.70 -17.52 -23.50
CA GLU A 253 -7.25 -16.32 -22.80
C GLU A 253 -7.18 -16.61 -21.27
N PRO A 254 -6.09 -16.23 -20.57
CA PRO A 254 -6.05 -16.31 -19.12
C PRO A 254 -7.14 -15.40 -18.55
N SER A 255 -7.99 -15.94 -17.67
CA SER A 255 -9.10 -15.23 -17.04
C SER A 255 -8.58 -14.05 -16.19
N GLU A 256 -8.56 -12.85 -16.75
CA GLU A 256 -8.17 -11.62 -16.06
C GLU A 256 -9.30 -11.12 -15.12
N PRO A 257 -8.97 -10.54 -13.95
CA PRO A 257 -9.96 -10.09 -12.97
C PRO A 257 -10.73 -8.83 -13.43
N GLU A 258 -12.06 -8.88 -13.34
CA GLU A 258 -12.96 -7.75 -13.64
C GLU A 258 -12.85 -6.63 -12.58
N LEU A 259 -12.69 -5.37 -13.01
CA LEU A 259 -12.61 -4.19 -12.12
C LEU A 259 -13.99 -3.68 -11.62
N GLY A 260 -15.11 -4.17 -12.16
CA GLY A 260 -16.47 -3.83 -11.72
C GLY A 260 -16.92 -2.37 -11.92
N LEU A 261 -16.11 -1.53 -12.57
CA LEU A 261 -16.35 -0.09 -12.77
C LEU A 261 -17.58 0.22 -13.64
N ALA A 262 -17.98 -0.68 -14.55
CA ALA A 262 -19.15 -0.48 -15.42
C ALA A 262 -20.48 -0.45 -14.65
N GLU A 263 -20.62 -1.28 -13.61
CA GLU A 263 -21.80 -1.26 -12.72
C GLU A 263 -21.82 -0.01 -11.83
N LEU A 264 -20.65 0.55 -11.53
CA LEU A 264 -20.51 1.77 -10.73
C LEU A 264 -20.95 3.03 -11.51
N VAL A 265 -20.63 3.11 -12.80
CA VAL A 265 -21.11 4.20 -13.67
C VAL A 265 -22.64 4.23 -13.72
N LYS A 266 -23.28 3.06 -13.86
CA LYS A 266 -24.75 2.95 -13.84
C LYS A 266 -25.35 3.36 -12.49
N ALA A 267 -24.69 3.01 -11.38
CA ALA A 267 -25.13 3.35 -10.04
C ALA A 267 -24.98 4.84 -9.70
N ALA A 268 -24.22 5.61 -10.48
CA ALA A 268 -23.89 7.01 -10.19
C ALA A 268 -24.95 8.03 -10.59
N GLY A 269 -26.00 7.61 -11.31
CA GLY A 269 -27.10 8.49 -11.71
C GLY A 269 -26.62 9.71 -12.51
N LEU A 270 -25.64 9.50 -13.38
CA LEU A 270 -25.11 10.55 -14.26
C LEU A 270 -26.20 11.02 -15.23
N THR A 271 -26.17 12.31 -15.56
CA THR A 271 -27.00 12.86 -16.63
C THR A 271 -26.49 12.40 -17.99
N GLU A 272 -27.34 12.38 -19.01
CA GLU A 272 -26.93 12.03 -20.39
C GLU A 272 -25.74 12.87 -20.88
N GLN A 273 -25.70 14.15 -20.51
CA GLN A 273 -24.59 15.05 -20.85
C GLN A 273 -23.28 14.68 -20.14
N GLU A 274 -23.34 14.18 -18.91
CA GLU A 274 -22.18 13.72 -18.14
C GLU A 274 -21.68 12.37 -18.64
N GLU A 275 -22.58 11.45 -19.01
CA GLU A 275 -22.22 10.20 -19.67
C GLU A 275 -21.50 10.48 -21.00
N LEU A 276 -22.08 11.33 -21.85
CA LEU A 276 -21.48 11.72 -23.13
C LEU A 276 -20.12 12.42 -22.92
N ALA A 277 -20.00 13.30 -21.94
CA ALA A 277 -18.72 13.97 -21.66
C ALA A 277 -17.63 13.01 -21.17
N LEU A 278 -18.00 12.00 -20.38
CA LEU A 278 -17.07 10.92 -19.99
C LEU A 278 -16.66 10.10 -21.22
N GLU A 279 -17.62 9.69 -22.05
CA GLU A 279 -17.38 8.95 -23.29
C GLU A 279 -16.46 9.73 -24.24
N GLU A 280 -16.71 11.02 -24.46
CA GLU A 280 -15.86 11.90 -25.28
C GLU A 280 -14.44 12.06 -24.69
N SER A 281 -14.30 12.13 -23.37
CA SER A 281 -12.98 12.24 -22.72
C SER A 281 -12.11 10.98 -22.90
N LEU A 282 -12.75 9.83 -23.16
CA LEU A 282 -12.12 8.53 -23.34
C LEU A 282 -11.97 8.15 -24.83
N ALA A 283 -12.83 8.70 -25.70
CA ALA A 283 -12.87 8.41 -27.13
C ALA A 283 -11.55 8.78 -27.85
N ASP A 284 -11.21 8.03 -28.90
CA ASP A 284 -10.09 8.32 -29.80
C ASP A 284 -10.38 9.57 -30.65
N GLY A 285 -9.99 10.74 -30.15
CA GLY A 285 -9.81 11.93 -30.98
C GLY A 285 -8.38 11.97 -31.53
N PRO A 286 -8.16 12.33 -32.81
CA PRO A 286 -6.82 12.64 -33.27
C PRO A 286 -6.32 13.83 -32.44
N LEU A 287 -5.18 13.67 -31.78
CA LEU A 287 -4.42 14.80 -31.26
C LEU A 287 -4.01 15.64 -32.47
N SER A 288 -4.83 16.63 -32.82
CA SER A 288 -4.56 17.56 -33.90
C SER A 288 -3.40 18.46 -33.48
N PHE A 289 -2.18 18.02 -33.79
CA PHE A 289 -0.99 18.87 -33.80
C PHE A 289 -1.08 19.79 -35.02
N GLY A 290 -1.93 20.83 -34.97
CA GLY A 290 -2.08 21.73 -36.11
C GLY A 290 -3.14 22.83 -36.03
N GLY A 291 -3.60 23.23 -34.84
CA GLY A 291 -4.60 24.31 -34.69
C GLY A 291 -4.11 25.41 -33.76
N ASP A 292 -4.38 26.66 -34.13
CA ASP A 292 -4.01 27.87 -33.38
C ASP A 292 -4.41 27.78 -31.90
N ALA A 293 -3.51 28.26 -31.04
CA ALA A 293 -3.58 28.14 -29.58
C ALA A 293 -4.83 28.78 -28.93
N SER A 294 -5.60 29.60 -29.66
CA SER A 294 -6.78 30.31 -29.13
C SER A 294 -8.10 29.54 -29.26
N GLU A 295 -8.26 28.63 -30.22
CA GLU A 295 -9.51 27.85 -30.38
C GLU A 295 -9.55 26.64 -29.43
N LEU A 296 -8.38 26.09 -29.08
CA LEU A 296 -8.21 25.02 -28.10
C LEU A 296 -8.58 25.41 -26.66
N GLU A 297 -8.54 26.70 -26.28
CA GLU A 297 -8.98 27.14 -24.94
C GLU A 297 -10.50 27.15 -24.78
N SER A 298 -11.24 27.48 -25.85
CA SER A 298 -12.70 27.62 -25.79
C SER A 298 -13.44 26.28 -25.83
N ALA A 299 -12.89 25.27 -26.51
CA ALA A 299 -13.45 23.91 -26.56
C ALA A 299 -13.08 23.04 -25.34
N ARG A 300 -12.06 23.43 -24.56
CA ARG A 300 -11.63 22.72 -23.34
C ARG A 300 -12.44 23.05 -22.07
N THR A 301 -13.26 24.10 -22.08
CA THR A 301 -13.83 24.66 -20.84
C THR A 301 -15.21 24.10 -20.44
N LYS A 302 -16.08 23.72 -21.39
CA LYS A 302 -17.41 23.15 -21.07
C LYS A 302 -17.43 21.63 -20.99
N PRO A 303 -16.93 20.86 -21.98
CA PRO A 303 -16.85 19.40 -21.88
C PRO A 303 -15.96 18.95 -20.70
N GLY A 304 -14.87 19.69 -20.45
CA GLY A 304 -13.97 19.42 -19.33
C GLY A 304 -14.61 19.60 -17.96
N LEU A 305 -15.54 20.56 -17.80
CA LEU A 305 -16.24 20.77 -16.54
C LEU A 305 -17.32 19.70 -16.29
N HIS A 306 -18.06 19.31 -17.32
CA HIS A 306 -19.04 18.21 -17.23
C HIS A 306 -18.36 16.86 -16.96
N ALA A 307 -17.24 16.58 -17.62
CA ALA A 307 -16.43 15.39 -17.33
C ALA A 307 -15.88 15.43 -15.90
N LEU A 308 -15.28 16.55 -15.46
CA LEU A 308 -14.77 16.70 -14.10
C LEU A 308 -15.87 16.51 -13.04
N ARG A 309 -17.07 17.02 -13.31
CA ARG A 309 -18.25 16.85 -12.46
C ARG A 309 -18.69 15.38 -12.38
N ALA A 310 -18.71 14.68 -13.52
CA ALA A 310 -19.01 13.26 -13.59
C ALA A 310 -17.97 12.43 -12.82
N TYR A 311 -16.67 12.74 -13.00
CA TYR A 311 -15.58 12.14 -12.23
C TYR A 311 -15.70 12.42 -10.72
N ALA A 312 -16.06 13.63 -10.33
CA ALA A 312 -16.27 13.98 -8.92
C ALA A 312 -17.41 13.16 -8.31
N ARG A 313 -18.53 12.98 -9.02
CA ARG A 313 -19.65 12.13 -8.56
C ARG A 313 -19.24 10.68 -8.41
N LEU A 314 -18.57 10.13 -9.43
CA LEU A 314 -18.09 8.74 -9.42
C LEU A 314 -17.09 8.53 -8.29
N HIS A 315 -16.09 9.40 -8.17
CA HIS A 315 -15.07 9.28 -7.14
C HIS A 315 -15.68 9.41 -5.73
N ARG A 316 -16.60 10.35 -5.52
CA ARG A 316 -17.33 10.50 -4.25
C ARG A 316 -18.13 9.24 -3.91
N GLN A 317 -18.81 8.65 -4.88
CA GLN A 317 -19.60 7.44 -4.65
C GLN A 317 -18.72 6.21 -4.37
N LEU A 318 -17.56 6.10 -5.03
CA LEU A 318 -16.59 5.02 -4.82
C LEU A 318 -15.91 5.13 -3.47
N ALA A 319 -15.42 6.33 -3.15
CA ALA A 319 -14.80 6.63 -1.87
C ALA A 319 -15.80 6.45 -0.72
N GLY A 320 -17.04 6.90 -0.93
CA GLY A 320 -18.11 6.87 0.06
C GLY A 320 -17.64 7.34 1.43
N GLU A 321 -18.19 6.75 2.49
CA GLU A 321 -17.69 6.92 3.86
C GLU A 321 -16.33 6.20 4.10
N GLN A 322 -15.84 5.40 3.15
CA GLN A 322 -14.62 4.60 3.35
C GLN A 322 -13.37 5.47 3.48
N GLY A 323 -13.32 6.61 2.80
CA GLY A 323 -12.22 7.58 2.93
C GLY A 323 -12.05 8.11 4.35
N GLU A 324 -13.16 8.32 5.07
CA GLU A 324 -13.12 8.75 6.48
C GLU A 324 -12.84 7.56 7.41
N ARG A 325 -13.58 6.45 7.22
CA ARG A 325 -13.40 5.21 7.99
C ARG A 325 -11.99 4.66 7.92
N TYR A 326 -11.25 4.92 6.84
CA TYR A 326 -9.85 4.54 6.72
C TYR A 326 -8.99 5.06 7.88
N PHE A 327 -9.30 6.24 8.43
CA PHE A 327 -8.53 6.84 9.52
C PHE A 327 -9.07 6.53 10.92
N ASP A 328 -10.21 5.84 11.02
CA ASP A 328 -10.75 5.42 12.30
C ASP A 328 -9.91 4.29 12.91
N LEU A 329 -9.75 4.31 14.24
CA LEU A 329 -9.07 3.20 14.92
C LEU A 329 -9.97 1.96 15.01
N ALA A 330 -11.28 2.12 14.91
CA ALA A 330 -12.18 0.99 14.94
C ALA A 330 -12.02 0.16 13.65
N PRO A 331 -11.82 -1.16 13.76
CA PRO A 331 -11.81 -2.02 12.60
C PRO A 331 -13.22 -2.18 12.02
N THR A 332 -13.25 -2.56 10.76
CA THR A 332 -14.45 -3.04 10.08
C THR A 332 -14.81 -4.44 10.55
N ASP A 333 -16.07 -4.83 10.36
CA ASP A 333 -16.52 -6.19 10.71
C ASP A 333 -15.69 -7.30 10.02
N PRO A 334 -15.36 -7.21 8.71
CA PRO A 334 -14.53 -8.22 8.05
C PRO A 334 -13.11 -8.34 8.63
N GLU A 335 -12.48 -7.21 8.99
CA GLU A 335 -11.16 -7.22 9.65
C GLU A 335 -11.22 -7.95 11.00
N LEU A 336 -12.25 -7.67 11.81
CA LEU A 336 -12.43 -8.28 13.12
C LEU A 336 -12.81 -9.77 13.02
N GLU A 337 -13.67 -10.14 12.08
CA GLU A 337 -14.04 -11.53 11.81
C GLU A 337 -12.82 -12.39 11.42
N GLU A 338 -11.97 -11.86 10.55
CA GLU A 338 -10.73 -12.53 10.16
C GLU A 338 -9.78 -12.68 11.36
N ALA A 339 -9.62 -11.62 12.16
CA ALA A 339 -8.82 -11.69 13.38
C ALA A 339 -9.33 -12.77 14.35
N ARG A 340 -10.66 -12.87 14.55
CA ARG A 340 -11.27 -13.93 15.38
C ARG A 340 -11.02 -15.32 14.81
N ARG A 341 -11.15 -15.48 13.49
CA ARG A 341 -10.90 -16.76 12.81
C ARG A 341 -9.46 -17.24 13.05
N LEU A 342 -8.48 -16.35 12.88
CA LEU A 342 -7.07 -16.67 13.13
C LEU A 342 -6.78 -16.90 14.61
N ALA A 343 -7.31 -16.07 15.51
CA ALA A 343 -7.16 -16.23 16.95
C ALA A 343 -7.63 -17.62 17.41
N LYS A 344 -8.79 -18.06 16.92
CA LYS A 344 -9.31 -19.41 17.17
C LYS A 344 -8.41 -20.50 16.59
N LYS A 345 -7.97 -20.35 15.33
CA LYS A 345 -7.12 -21.35 14.65
C LYS A 345 -5.78 -21.56 15.35
N TYR A 346 -5.16 -20.48 15.83
CA TYR A 346 -3.81 -20.51 16.42
C TYR A 346 -3.79 -20.46 17.95
N THR A 347 -4.97 -20.47 18.58
CA THR A 347 -5.15 -20.31 20.04
C THR A 347 -4.38 -19.07 20.52
N ALA A 348 -4.66 -17.92 19.91
CA ALA A 348 -4.01 -16.66 20.22
C ALA A 348 -4.99 -15.71 20.90
N GLY A 349 -4.51 -14.95 21.89
CA GLY A 349 -5.30 -13.93 22.57
C GLY A 349 -5.25 -12.56 21.88
N ALA A 350 -4.32 -12.38 20.95
CA ALA A 350 -4.22 -11.18 20.12
C ALA A 350 -3.79 -11.53 18.69
N VAL A 351 -4.25 -10.71 17.74
CA VAL A 351 -3.90 -10.78 16.31
C VAL A 351 -3.50 -9.38 15.85
N ILE A 352 -2.31 -9.28 15.26
CA ILE A 352 -1.73 -8.03 14.78
C ILE A 352 -1.49 -8.16 13.28
N PHE A 353 -2.13 -7.28 12.51
CA PHE A 353 -2.00 -7.16 11.05
C PHE A 353 -1.19 -5.92 10.63
N GLY A 354 -0.82 -5.91 9.35
CA GLY A 354 -0.41 -4.75 8.55
C GLY A 354 -1.28 -4.67 7.28
N HIS A 355 -0.68 -4.49 6.10
CA HIS A 355 -1.25 -4.61 4.75
C HIS A 355 -2.22 -3.51 4.33
N THR A 356 -3.15 -3.12 5.19
CA THR A 356 -4.18 -2.10 4.86
C THR A 356 -3.67 -0.67 4.98
N HIS A 357 -2.45 -0.49 5.50
CA HIS A 357 -1.84 0.78 5.91
C HIS A 357 -2.59 1.52 7.02
N ALA A 358 -3.76 1.02 7.45
CA ALA A 358 -4.66 1.72 8.34
C ALA A 358 -4.46 1.27 9.78
N ALA A 359 -4.21 2.20 10.69
CA ALA A 359 -4.05 1.87 12.10
C ALA A 359 -5.38 1.44 12.72
N ARG A 360 -5.43 0.23 13.31
CA ARG A 360 -6.63 -0.33 13.96
C ARG A 360 -6.36 -0.76 15.39
N TRP A 361 -7.34 -0.62 16.25
CA TRP A 361 -7.31 -1.08 17.63
C TRP A 361 -8.69 -1.44 18.14
N GLN A 362 -8.89 -2.70 18.53
CA GLN A 362 -10.10 -3.11 19.25
C GLN A 362 -9.84 -4.29 20.18
N ARG A 363 -10.19 -4.13 21.46
CA ARG A 363 -10.32 -5.25 22.40
C ARG A 363 -11.74 -5.80 22.33
N ALA A 364 -11.91 -6.92 21.64
CA ALA A 364 -13.14 -7.72 21.72
C ALA A 364 -13.09 -8.67 22.94
N GLU A 365 -14.20 -9.31 23.25
CA GLU A 365 -14.30 -10.28 24.36
C GLU A 365 -13.30 -11.44 24.20
N ASP A 366 -13.17 -11.95 22.98
CA ASP A 366 -12.41 -13.15 22.63
C ASP A 366 -10.99 -12.88 22.11
N VAL A 367 -10.77 -11.74 21.45
CA VAL A 367 -9.48 -11.40 20.83
C VAL A 367 -9.14 -9.91 21.00
N LEU A 368 -7.87 -9.60 21.10
CA LEU A 368 -7.37 -8.25 20.83
C LEU A 368 -6.95 -8.15 19.36
N TYR A 369 -7.58 -7.27 18.60
CA TYR A 369 -7.17 -6.96 17.24
C TYR A 369 -6.42 -5.64 17.18
N ALA A 370 -5.31 -5.62 16.44
CA ALA A 370 -4.62 -4.40 16.04
C ALA A 370 -4.15 -4.49 14.60
N ASN A 371 -4.08 -3.35 13.93
CA ASN A 371 -3.31 -3.18 12.70
C ASN A 371 -2.24 -2.12 12.98
N SER A 372 -0.96 -2.43 12.71
CA SER A 372 0.15 -1.51 13.03
C SER A 372 0.14 -0.21 12.24
N GLY A 373 -0.66 -0.12 11.18
CA GLY A 373 -0.76 1.08 10.34
C GLY A 373 0.38 1.17 9.36
N THR A 374 0.97 2.36 9.19
CA THR A 374 1.93 2.61 8.10
C THR A 374 2.94 3.71 8.42
N TRP A 375 3.98 3.80 7.59
CA TRP A 375 4.98 4.88 7.61
C TRP A 375 5.11 5.63 6.27
N ILE A 376 4.07 5.57 5.45
CA ILE A 376 3.98 6.27 4.16
C ILE A 376 3.28 7.63 4.28
N TRP A 377 3.33 8.41 3.20
CA TRP A 377 2.46 9.57 3.01
C TRP A 377 1.01 9.12 2.81
N LEU A 378 0.08 9.79 3.46
CA LEU A 378 -1.36 9.57 3.31
C LEU A 378 -2.01 10.81 2.72
N MET A 379 -3.11 10.64 2.00
CA MET A 379 -3.94 11.74 1.51
C MET A 379 -5.39 11.51 1.93
N ARG A 380 -6.00 12.51 2.56
CA ARG A 380 -7.43 12.47 2.85
C ARG A 380 -8.23 12.84 1.61
N LEU A 381 -9.23 12.03 1.31
CA LEU A 381 -10.28 12.39 0.37
C LEU A 381 -11.21 13.42 1.02
N PRO A 382 -11.91 14.26 0.22
CA PRO A 382 -12.99 15.07 0.75
C PRO A 382 -14.05 14.20 1.46
N PRO A 383 -14.74 14.72 2.50
CA PRO A 383 -15.86 14.03 3.13
C PRO A 383 -16.91 13.57 2.12
N ALA A 384 -17.53 12.41 2.37
CA ALA A 384 -18.62 11.90 1.53
C ALA A 384 -19.79 12.89 1.44
N GLU A 385 -20.08 13.54 2.59
CA GLU A 385 -21.14 14.53 2.76
C GLU A 385 -20.79 15.90 2.13
N ALA A 386 -19.55 16.10 1.70
CA ALA A 386 -19.13 17.36 1.13
C ALA A 386 -19.91 17.66 -0.16
N PRO A 387 -20.24 18.95 -0.41
CA PRO A 387 -20.81 19.35 -1.68
C PRO A 387 -19.95 18.87 -2.85
N GLU A 388 -20.60 18.52 -3.96
CA GLU A 388 -19.92 18.10 -5.18
C GLU A 388 -18.88 19.11 -5.67
N SER A 389 -19.09 20.40 -5.43
CA SER A 389 -18.12 21.46 -5.74
C SER A 389 -16.78 21.25 -5.02
N VAL A 390 -16.77 20.75 -3.79
CA VAL A 390 -15.53 20.47 -3.04
C VAL A 390 -14.76 19.32 -3.68
N TRP A 391 -15.46 18.27 -4.14
CA TRP A 391 -14.86 17.17 -4.87
C TRP A 391 -14.30 17.62 -6.24
N MET A 392 -15.02 18.51 -6.93
CA MET A 392 -14.53 19.12 -8.17
C MET A 392 -13.29 19.98 -7.92
N GLU A 393 -13.28 20.80 -6.87
CA GLU A 393 -12.13 21.62 -6.47
C GLU A 393 -10.91 20.74 -6.12
N PHE A 394 -11.12 19.65 -5.40
CA PHE A 394 -10.08 18.67 -5.08
C PHE A 394 -9.47 18.05 -6.35
N LEU A 395 -10.29 17.56 -7.28
CA LEU A 395 -9.81 17.01 -8.55
C LEU A 395 -9.13 18.09 -9.41
N GLN A 396 -9.64 19.32 -9.39
CA GLN A 396 -9.05 20.45 -10.08
C GLN A 396 -7.68 20.84 -9.50
N GLU A 397 -7.50 20.74 -8.19
CA GLU A 397 -6.22 20.90 -7.52
C GLU A 397 -5.23 19.82 -7.95
N LEU A 398 -5.63 18.54 -7.91
CA LEU A 398 -4.78 17.45 -8.41
C LEU A 398 -4.41 17.63 -9.88
N ARG A 399 -5.31 18.17 -10.70
CA ARG A 399 -5.02 18.47 -12.11
C ARG A 399 -3.97 19.57 -12.27
N ASN A 400 -4.03 20.59 -11.41
CA ASN A 400 -3.11 21.73 -11.48
C ASN A 400 -1.79 21.48 -10.73
N ASN A 401 -1.79 20.55 -9.78
CA ASN A 401 -0.66 20.20 -8.92
C ASN A 401 -0.47 18.66 -8.82
N PRO A 402 -0.30 17.95 -9.95
CA PRO A 402 -0.24 16.48 -9.93
C PRO A 402 0.95 15.94 -9.14
N GLY A 403 2.04 16.71 -9.07
CA GLY A 403 3.24 16.37 -8.28
C GLY A 403 3.12 16.64 -6.77
N LEU A 404 2.00 17.21 -6.32
CA LEU A 404 1.73 17.52 -4.91
C LEU A 404 2.77 18.46 -4.28
N ASP A 405 3.12 19.54 -4.97
CA ASP A 405 3.94 20.61 -4.37
C ASP A 405 3.26 21.15 -3.10
N ALA A 406 3.95 21.08 -1.97
CA ALA A 406 3.43 21.45 -0.66
C ALA A 406 2.95 22.90 -0.58
N GLY A 407 3.59 23.84 -1.30
CA GLY A 407 3.20 25.25 -1.32
C GLY A 407 1.91 25.53 -2.09
N ARG A 408 1.39 24.53 -2.82
CA ARG A 408 0.19 24.63 -3.66
C ARG A 408 -0.95 23.74 -3.19
N GLN A 409 -0.76 22.97 -2.11
CA GLN A 409 -1.79 22.10 -1.54
C GLN A 409 -2.80 22.91 -0.71
N VAL A 410 -4.09 22.74 -1.01
CA VAL A 410 -5.20 23.33 -0.24
C VAL A 410 -6.10 22.23 0.29
N LEU A 411 -6.66 21.41 -0.60
CA LEU A 411 -7.53 20.27 -0.31
C LEU A 411 -6.77 18.94 -0.35
N ALA A 412 -5.87 18.74 -1.32
CA ALA A 412 -5.11 17.50 -1.50
C ALA A 412 -3.87 17.44 -0.60
N ARG A 413 -4.10 17.55 0.71
CA ARG A 413 -3.03 17.63 1.70
C ARG A 413 -2.45 16.26 2.01
N LEU A 414 -1.13 16.20 2.04
CA LEU A 414 -0.42 15.05 2.57
C LEU A 414 -0.38 15.09 4.09
N GLU A 415 -0.62 13.93 4.71
CA GLU A 415 -0.50 13.73 6.14
C GLU A 415 0.33 12.49 6.46
N GLN A 416 0.71 12.36 7.73
CA GLN A 416 1.54 11.29 8.25
C GLN A 416 0.90 10.73 9.51
N ARG A 417 0.94 9.41 9.68
CA ARG A 417 0.48 8.75 10.89
C ARG A 417 1.37 7.55 11.23
N PHE A 418 2.56 7.85 11.74
CA PHE A 418 3.56 6.85 12.08
C PHE A 418 3.11 6.01 13.27
N THR A 419 2.76 4.76 13.03
CA THR A 419 2.17 3.88 14.04
C THR A 419 2.95 2.58 14.18
N ALA A 420 2.86 1.99 15.38
CA ALA A 420 3.53 0.74 15.72
C ALA A 420 2.73 0.01 16.82
N VAL A 421 2.91 -1.29 16.93
CA VAL A 421 2.42 -2.06 18.08
C VAL A 421 3.59 -2.46 18.98
N LEU A 422 3.46 -2.17 20.27
CA LEU A 422 4.37 -2.63 21.30
C LEU A 422 3.80 -3.86 21.99
N CYS A 423 4.65 -4.83 22.28
CA CYS A 423 4.27 -6.03 23.01
C CYS A 423 5.37 -6.39 24.03
N GLY A 424 5.00 -6.57 25.30
CA GLY A 424 5.93 -6.92 26.36
C GLY A 424 5.27 -7.69 27.51
N PRO A 425 6.03 -8.33 28.40
CA PRO A 425 5.47 -9.02 29.56
C PRO A 425 4.66 -8.06 30.43
N HIS A 426 3.45 -8.46 30.84
CA HIS A 426 2.65 -7.72 31.80
C HIS A 426 2.95 -8.17 33.24
N ALA A 427 2.99 -7.25 34.21
CA ALA A 427 3.34 -7.55 35.60
C ALA A 427 2.43 -8.61 36.26
N ALA A 428 1.14 -8.61 35.91
CA ALA A 428 0.17 -9.60 36.36
C ALA A 428 0.18 -10.93 35.57
N GLY A 429 1.17 -11.17 34.71
CA GLY A 429 1.24 -12.30 33.77
C GLY A 429 0.50 -12.03 32.45
N GLY A 430 0.91 -12.71 31.39
CA GLY A 430 0.48 -12.44 30.01
C GLY A 430 1.31 -11.34 29.34
N ALA A 431 0.73 -10.70 28.32
CA ALA A 431 1.38 -9.64 27.55
C ALA A 431 0.62 -8.32 27.65
N GLU A 432 1.32 -7.20 27.84
CA GLU A 432 0.82 -5.86 27.56
C GLU A 432 1.03 -5.63 26.06
N VAL A 433 -0.05 -5.30 25.36
CA VAL A 433 -0.01 -4.92 23.94
C VAL A 433 -0.55 -3.51 23.83
N SER A 434 0.12 -2.64 23.07
CA SER A 434 -0.29 -1.24 22.89
C SER A 434 -0.09 -0.80 21.44
N LEU A 435 -1.10 -0.18 20.84
CA LEU A 435 -0.94 0.61 19.63
C LEU A 435 -0.41 2.00 20.01
N VAL A 436 0.67 2.42 19.37
CA VAL A 436 1.31 3.71 19.62
C VAL A 436 1.45 4.51 18.33
N GLU A 437 1.41 5.83 18.46
CA GLU A 437 1.74 6.79 17.42
C GLU A 437 3.05 7.50 17.76
N TRP A 438 3.96 7.59 16.81
CA TRP A 438 5.17 8.38 16.93
C TRP A 438 4.95 9.77 16.32
N LYS A 439 5.03 10.81 17.16
CA LYS A 439 4.95 12.20 16.72
C LYS A 439 6.34 12.83 16.76
N PRO A 440 6.93 13.21 15.60
CA PRO A 440 8.20 13.92 15.58
C PRO A 440 8.20 15.11 16.55
N GLY A 441 9.22 15.20 17.42
CA GLY A 441 9.35 16.24 18.45
C GLY A 441 8.53 16.02 19.73
N ALA A 442 7.42 15.27 19.68
CA ALA A 442 6.58 14.96 20.86
C ALA A 442 6.79 13.54 21.41
N GLY A 443 7.43 12.66 20.65
CA GLY A 443 7.72 11.28 21.05
C GLY A 443 6.53 10.35 20.86
N MET A 444 6.51 9.28 21.65
CA MET A 444 5.55 8.17 21.51
C MET A 444 4.27 8.43 22.32
N GLN A 445 3.11 8.31 21.68
CA GLN A 445 1.79 8.44 22.29
C GLN A 445 1.04 7.11 22.21
N VAL A 446 0.42 6.68 23.31
CA VAL A 446 -0.39 5.46 23.33
C VAL A 446 -1.79 5.77 22.80
N LEU A 447 -2.20 5.08 21.74
CA LEU A 447 -3.55 5.18 21.15
C LEU A 447 -4.52 4.16 21.78
N GLY A 448 -3.99 3.02 22.22
CA GLY A 448 -4.73 1.99 22.92
C GLY A 448 -3.78 1.01 23.60
N SER A 449 -4.16 0.48 24.76
CA SER A 449 -3.41 -0.55 25.48
C SER A 449 -4.35 -1.58 26.09
N ALA A 450 -3.95 -2.84 26.07
CA ALA A 450 -4.69 -3.93 26.67
C ALA A 450 -3.76 -5.05 27.11
N ARG A 451 -4.14 -5.70 28.20
CA ARG A 451 -3.52 -6.95 28.64
C ARG A 451 -4.13 -8.13 27.89
N VAL A 452 -3.28 -8.96 27.30
CA VAL A 452 -3.59 -10.28 26.77
C VAL A 452 -3.26 -11.32 27.84
N ALA A 453 -4.24 -12.09 28.27
CA ALA A 453 -4.04 -13.12 29.29
C ALA A 453 -3.17 -14.28 28.77
N PRO A 454 -2.48 -15.01 29.65
CA PRO A 454 -1.84 -16.27 29.29
C PRO A 454 -2.83 -17.25 28.66
N THR A 455 -2.39 -17.99 27.64
CA THR A 455 -3.17 -19.10 27.11
C THR A 455 -3.04 -20.28 28.06
N SER A 456 -4.18 -20.78 28.56
CA SER A 456 -4.29 -21.94 29.45
C SER A 456 -3.98 -23.26 28.77
#